data_AF-A0A3D2S8P8-F1
#
_entry.id   AF-A0A3D2S8P8-F1
#
_cell.length_a   1.000
_cell.length_b   1.000
_cell.length_c   1.000
_cell.angle_alpha   90.00
_cell.angle_beta   90.00
_cell.angle_gamma   90.00
#
_symmetry.space_group_name_H-M   'P 1'
#
loop_
_entity.id
_entity.type
_entity.pdbx_description
1 polymer ?
#
loop_
_entity_poly.entity_id
_entity_poly.type
_entity_poly.pdbx_seq_one_letter_code
_entity_poly.pdbx_strand_id
1 'polypeptide(L)' 'MKIALFSDIHANLPALEAVLADIDQQQPDAVYCLGDLVGYNIWPNEVTDLIRRRGIPTIAGNYDEGIGLNSDSCG' A
#
# COMPACT_ATOMS: atom_id res chain seq x y z
N MET A 1 20.62 -2.19 10.32
CA MET A 1 19.16 -2.32 10.22
C MET A 1 18.66 -1.33 9.18
N LYS A 2 18.13 -1.82 8.07
CA LYS A 2 17.55 -1.04 6.97
C LYS A 2 16.04 -1.33 6.95
N ILE A 3 15.23 -0.29 6.95
CA ILE A 3 13.76 -0.39 6.89
C ILE A 3 13.29 0.31 5.62
N ALA A 4 12.40 -0.31 4.87
CA ALA A 4 11.69 0.31 3.75
C ALA A 4 10.29 0.76 4.18
N LEU A 5 9.94 2.01 3.88
CA LEU A 5 8.63 2.60 4.14
C LEU A 5 8.08 3.13 2.81
N PHE A 6 6.81 2.89 2.53
CA PHE A 6 6.10 3.44 1.37
C PHE A 6 4.63 3.67 1.70
N SER A 7 3.93 4.50 0.93
CA SER A 7 2.54 4.91 1.18
C SER A 7 1.86 5.38 -0.11
N ASP A 8 0.61 5.82 -0.01
CA ASP A 8 -0.12 6.54 -1.07
C ASP A 8 -0.16 5.77 -2.41
N ILE A 9 -0.47 4.48 -2.32
CA ILE A 9 -0.50 3.60 -3.50
C ILE A 9 -1.68 3.98 -4.41
N HIS A 10 -2.82 4.31 -3.79
CA HIS A 10 -4.05 4.72 -4.46
C HIS A 10 -4.43 3.84 -5.63
N ALA A 11 -4.55 2.53 -5.39
CA ALA A 11 -4.92 1.52 -6.38
C ALA A 11 -3.99 1.48 -7.62
N ASN A 12 -2.76 2.01 -7.54
CA ASN A 12 -1.79 2.02 -8.63
C ASN A 12 -0.93 0.75 -8.60
N LEU A 13 -1.49 -0.34 -9.13
CA LEU A 13 -0.81 -1.64 -9.17
C LEU A 13 0.56 -1.61 -9.88
N PRO A 14 0.72 -1.00 -11.08
CA PRO A 14 2.02 -0.98 -11.75
C PRO A 14 3.10 -0.23 -10.94
N ALA A 15 2.75 0.86 -10.27
CA ALA A 15 3.68 1.59 -9.41
C ALA A 15 4.08 0.75 -8.19
N LEU A 16 3.11 0.08 -7.56
CA LEU A 16 3.38 -0.82 -6.44
C LEU A 16 4.31 -1.96 -6.84
N GLU A 17 4.08 -2.61 -7.98
CA GLU A 17 4.93 -3.69 -8.48
C GLU A 17 6.37 -3.21 -8.72
N ALA A 18 6.55 -2.03 -9.30
CA ALA A 18 7.86 -1.43 -9.52
C ALA A 18 8.59 -1.13 -8.20
N VAL A 19 7.90 -0.54 -7.22
CA VAL A 19 8.46 -0.23 -5.89
C VAL A 19 8.83 -1.51 -5.14
N LEU A 20 7.98 -2.54 -5.16
CA LEU A 20 8.27 -3.82 -4.51
C LEU A 20 9.46 -4.52 -5.16
N ALA A 21 9.61 -4.44 -6.49
CA ALA A 21 10.76 -5.01 -7.18
C ALA A 21 12.08 -4.31 -6.81
N ASP A 22 12.07 -2.99 -6.56
CA ASP A 22 13.23 -2.26 -6.05
C ASP A 22 13.52 -2.62 -4.58
N ILE A 23 12.49 -2.68 -3.73
CA ILE A 23 12.60 -3.09 -2.32
C ILE A 23 13.22 -4.49 -2.20
N ASP A 24 12.80 -5.43 -3.05
CA ASP A 24 13.34 -6.80 -3.08
C ASP A 24 14.85 -6.82 -3.40
N GLN A 25 15.32 -5.93 -4.28
CA GLN A 25 16.74 -5.78 -4.61
C GLN A 25 17.55 -5.15 -3.47
N GLN A 26 16.93 -4.25 -2.70
CA GLN A 26 17.58 -3.56 -1.58
C GLN A 26 17.77 -4.41 -0.33
N GLN A 27 17.04 -5.53 -0.23
CA GLN A 27 17.02 -6.49 0.87
C GLN A 27 16.96 -5.83 2.26
N PRO A 28 15.92 -5.02 2.57
CA PRO A 28 15.76 -4.44 3.89
C PRO A 28 15.43 -5.50 4.94
N ASP A 29 15.72 -5.19 6.21
CA ASP A 29 15.38 -6.04 7.35
C ASP A 29 13.87 -6.02 7.65
N ALA A 30 13.16 -4.95 7.25
CA ALA A 30 11.71 -4.82 7.40
C ALA A 30 11.10 -3.89 6.34
N VAL A 31 9.83 -4.11 6.03
CA VAL A 31 9.04 -3.33 5.06
C VAL A 31 7.69 -2.98 5.69
N TYR A 32 7.27 -1.71 5.62
CA TYR A 32 5.98 -1.25 6.11
C TYR A 32 5.28 -0.36 5.09
N CYS A 33 3.95 -0.41 5.09
CA CYS A 33 3.11 0.47 4.28
C CYS A 33 2.34 1.44 5.19
N LEU A 34 2.30 2.73 4.82
CA LEU A 34 1.61 3.77 5.61
C LEU A 34 0.16 4.01 5.18
N GLY A 35 -0.39 3.14 4.34
CA GLY A 35 -1.80 3.18 3.94
C GLY A 35 -2.04 3.85 2.59
N ASP A 36 -3.30 4.23 2.40
CA ASP A 36 -3.87 4.70 1.14
C ASP A 36 -3.67 3.68 0.01
N LEU A 37 -4.08 2.43 0.30
CA LEU A 37 -4.03 1.32 -0.65
C LEU A 37 -5.02 1.51 -1.79
N VAL A 38 -6.19 2.08 -1.47
CA VAL A 38 -7.31 2.27 -2.38
C VAL A 38 -7.52 3.76 -2.73
N GLY A 39 -8.52 4.03 -3.57
CA GLY A 39 -8.80 5.36 -4.10
C GLY A 39 -8.09 5.63 -5.44
N TYR A 40 -8.51 6.69 -6.12
CA TYR A 40 -8.05 7.21 -7.42
C TYR A 40 -7.99 6.24 -8.62
N ASN A 41 -7.17 5.18 -8.58
CA ASN A 41 -6.93 4.30 -9.72
C ASN A 41 -7.80 3.03 -9.71
N ILE A 42 -7.60 2.15 -10.70
CA ILE A 42 -8.55 1.10 -11.08
C ILE A 42 -8.26 -0.29 -10.50
N TRP A 43 -7.20 -0.48 -9.71
CA TRP A 43 -6.79 -1.79 -9.16
C TRP A 43 -6.83 -1.89 -7.62
N PRO A 44 -7.90 -1.48 -6.94
CA PRO A 44 -7.94 -1.49 -5.47
C PRO A 44 -7.85 -2.90 -4.89
N ASN A 45 -8.47 -3.88 -5.55
CA ASN A 45 -8.49 -5.27 -5.07
C ASN A 45 -7.11 -5.92 -5.25
N GLU A 46 -6.49 -5.73 -6.40
CA GLU A 46 -5.19 -6.30 -6.73
C GLU A 46 -4.09 -5.73 -5.85
N VAL A 47 -4.11 -4.42 -5.57
CA VAL A 47 -3.22 -3.77 -4.60
C VAL A 47 -3.40 -4.37 -3.21
N THR A 48 -4.64 -4.41 -2.71
CA THR A 48 -4.94 -4.93 -1.37
C THR A 48 -4.52 -6.40 -1.23
N ASP A 49 -4.80 -7.21 -2.25
CA ASP A 49 -4.40 -8.62 -2.28
C ASP A 49 -2.89 -8.79 -2.35
N LEU A 50 -2.17 -7.94 -3.10
CA LEU A 50 -0.72 -8.00 -3.19
C LEU A 50 -0.06 -7.68 -1.85
N ILE A 51 -0.50 -6.61 -1.17
CA ILE A 51 -0.04 -6.26 0.17
C ILE A 51 -0.29 -7.41 1.15
N ARG A 52 -1.50 -7.99 1.13
CA ARG A 52 -1.87 -9.14 1.98
C ARG A 52 -1.00 -10.37 1.69
N ARG A 53 -0.82 -10.73 0.42
CA ARG A 53 0.02 -11.88 0.01
C ARG A 53 1.48 -11.72 0.43
N ARG A 54 2.01 -10.50 0.35
CA ARG A 54 3.37 -10.16 0.78
C ARG A 54 3.51 -10.10 2.31
N GLY A 55 2.41 -10.09 3.06
CA GLY A 55 2.43 -10.00 4.52
C GLY A 55 3.01 -8.69 5.04
N ILE A 56 2.90 -7.60 4.27
CA ILE A 56 3.45 -6.29 4.64
C ILE A 56 2.53 -5.68 5.72
N PRO A 57 3.05 -5.33 6.91
CA PRO A 57 2.25 -4.62 7.91
C PRO A 57 1.89 -3.23 7.40
N THR A 58 0.62 -2.88 7.50
CA THR A 58 0.03 -1.68 6.92
C THR A 58 -0.87 -0.98 7.94
N ILE A 59 -0.74 0.34 8.08
CA ILE A 59 -1.74 1.18 8.76
C ILE A 59 -2.77 1.68 7.75
N ALA A 60 -3.97 2.02 8.21
CA ALA A 60 -4.99 2.61 7.35
C ALA A 60 -4.68 4.08 7.06
N GLY A 61 -4.72 4.47 5.78
CA GLY A 61 -4.76 5.87 5.37
C GLY A 61 -6.19 6.40 5.31
N ASN A 62 -6.37 7.70 5.06
CA ASN A 62 -7.70 8.30 5.05
C ASN A 62 -8.58 7.74 3.91
N TYR A 63 -8.00 7.38 2.76
CA TYR A 63 -8.77 6.76 1.67
C TYR A 63 -9.21 5.33 2.02
N ASP A 64 -8.37 4.60 2.77
CA ASP A 64 -8.72 3.27 3.27
C ASP A 64 -9.85 3.36 4.30
N GLU A 65 -9.83 4.36 5.18
CA GLU A 65 -10.90 4.61 6.14
C GLU A 65 -12.20 5.05 5.45
N GLY A 66 -12.11 5.99 4.52
CA GLY A 66 -13.28 6.49 3.77
C GLY A 66 -14.01 5.37 3.04
N ILE A 67 -13.26 4.50 2.36
CA ILE A 67 -13.83 3.38 1.59
C ILE A 67 -14.17 2.18 2.48
N GLY A 68 -13.26 1.80 3.38
CA GLY A 68 -13.38 0.58 4.18
C GLY A 68 -14.31 0.69 5.38
N LEU A 69 -14.48 1.90 5.92
CA LEU A 69 -15.32 2.17 7.09
C LEU A 69 -16.53 3.06 6.79
N ASN A 70 -16.76 3.43 5.52
CA ASN A 70 -17.76 4.42 5.10
C ASN A 70 -17.64 5.73 5.91
N SER A 71 -16.41 6.21 6.13
CA SER A 71 -16.19 7.48 6.82
C SER A 71 -16.24 8.64 5.83
N ASP A 72 -16.63 9.83 6.30
CA ASP A 72 -16.60 11.05 5.49
C ASP A 72 -15.17 11.60 5.31
N SER A 73 -14.13 10.87 5.74
CA SER A 73 -12.72 11.23 5.59
C SER A 73 -12.24 10.93 4.17
N CYS A 74 -12.82 11.61 3.20
CA CYS A 74 -12.43 11.50 1.79
C CYS A 74 -11.59 12.73 1.41
N GLY A 75 -10.29 12.70 1.74
CA GLY A 75 -9.25 13.57 1.16
C GLY A 75 -9.53 15.07 1.15
#